data_AF-A0A5P9HKU5-F1
#
_entry.id   AF-A0A5P9HKU5-F1
#
_cell.length_a   1.000
_cell.length_b   1.000
_cell.length_c   1.000
_cell.angle_alpha   90.00
_cell.angle_beta   90.00
_cell.angle_gamma   90.00
#
_symmetry.space_group_name_H-M   'P 1'
#
loop_
_entity.id
_entity.type
_entity.pdbx_description
1 polymer ?
#
loop_
_entity_poly.entity_id
_entity_poly.type
_entity_poly.pdbx_seq_one_letter_code
_entity_poly.pdbx_strand_id
1 'polypeptide(L)' 'MVSKLSVFLFNLDDLEDDEELPKFALDNGFKYVLSIADVQDIVDNAQQQLLECSELELFQAFHYYIKNDAFISFT' A
#
# COMPACT_ATOMS: atom_id res chain seq x y z
N MET A 1 9.55 10.81 18.87
CA MET A 1 8.19 11.16 18.42
C MET A 1 7.77 10.07 17.44
N VAL A 2 6.76 9.25 17.77
CA VAL A 2 6.32 8.18 16.86
C VAL A 2 5.36 8.82 15.86
N SER A 3 5.76 8.96 14.60
CA SER A 3 4.89 9.47 13.55
C SER A 3 3.78 8.45 13.27
N LYS A 4 2.52 8.83 13.48
CA LYS A 4 1.36 7.99 13.18
C LYS A 4 1.25 7.83 11.65
N LEU A 5 1.30 6.59 11.17
CA LEU A 5 1.01 6.26 9.79
C LEU A 5 -0.50 6.00 9.66
N SER A 6 -1.19 6.82 8.89
CA SER A 6 -2.60 6.64 8.55
C SER A 6 -2.68 6.28 7.07
N VAL A 7 -3.21 5.10 6.75
CA VAL A 7 -3.42 4.64 5.37
C VAL A 7 -4.93 4.49 5.15
N PHE A 8 -5.40 5.01 4.03
CA PHE A 8 -6.79 4.84 3.59
C PHE A 8 -6.78 3.88 2.40
N LEU A 9 -7.38 2.71 2.57
CA LEU A 9 -7.56 1.76 1.47
C LEU A 9 -8.76 2.22 0.66
N PHE A 10 -8.53 2.57 -0.60
CA PHE A 10 -9.59 3.02 -1.48
C PHE A 10 -9.48 2.29 -2.81
N ASN A 11 -10.60 1.78 -3.30
CA ASN A 11 -10.61 1.13 -4.60
C ASN A 11 -10.57 2.23 -5.67
N LEU A 12 -9.37 2.55 -6.17
CA LEU A 12 -9.19 3.54 -7.22
C LEU A 12 -9.85 3.12 -8.54
N ASP A 13 -10.08 1.82 -8.75
CA ASP A 13 -10.72 1.29 -9.96
C ASP A 13 -12.22 1.64 -10.05
N ASP A 14 -12.82 2.05 -8.93
CA ASP A 14 -14.22 2.52 -8.89
C ASP A 14 -14.34 4.04 -9.13
N LEU A 15 -13.23 4.76 -9.26
CA LEU A 15 -13.24 6.17 -9.64
C LEU A 15 -13.40 6.32 -11.15
N GLU A 16 -14.26 7.24 -11.57
CA GLU A 16 -14.22 7.69 -12.97
C GLU A 16 -12.89 8.44 -13.24
N ASP A 17 -12.40 8.42 -14.48
CA ASP A 17 -11.08 9.00 -14.86
C ASP A 17 -10.90 10.49 -14.48
N ASP A 18 -11.99 11.20 -14.18
CA ASP A 18 -12.02 12.61 -13.77
C ASP A 18 -12.31 12.84 -12.28
N GLU A 19 -12.45 11.77 -11.50
CA GLU A 19 -12.75 11.84 -10.08
C GLU A 19 -11.47 12.07 -9.26
N GLU A 20 -11.35 13.23 -8.62
CA GLU A 20 -10.24 13.54 -7.71
C GLU A 20 -10.17 12.54 -6.55
N LEU A 21 -8.96 12.32 -6.00
CA LEU A 21 -8.76 11.51 -4.79
C LEU A 21 -9.86 11.80 -3.76
N PRO A 22 -10.46 10.76 -3.13
CA PRO A 22 -11.63 10.93 -2.28
C PRO A 22 -11.42 12.07 -1.30
N LYS A 23 -12.34 13.04 -1.29
CA LYS A 23 -12.23 14.25 -0.44
C LYS A 23 -11.91 13.92 1.02
N PHE A 24 -12.43 12.78 1.51
CA PHE A 24 -12.10 12.21 2.81
C PHE A 24 -10.60 11.95 3.03
N ALA A 25 -9.89 11.42 2.03
CA ALA A 25 -8.46 11.14 2.09
C ALA A 25 -7.66 12.45 2.25
N LEU A 26 -8.00 13.45 1.45
CA LEU A 26 -7.38 14.80 1.48
C LEU A 26 -7.68 15.52 2.80
N ASP A 27 -8.94 15.56 3.22
CA ASP A 27 -9.42 16.28 4.41
C ASP A 27 -8.84 15.71 5.72
N ASN A 28 -8.46 14.43 5.75
CA ASN A 28 -7.89 13.77 6.92
C ASN A 28 -6.36 13.62 6.85
N GLY A 29 -5.71 14.21 5.85
CA GLY A 29 -4.25 14.21 5.72
C GLY A 29 -3.65 12.82 5.51
N PHE A 30 -4.39 11.90 4.89
CA PHE A 30 -3.84 10.62 4.48
C PHE A 30 -2.76 10.86 3.43
N LYS A 31 -1.53 10.40 3.70
CA LYS A 31 -0.34 10.69 2.88
C LYS A 31 -0.17 9.74 1.70
N TYR A 32 -0.93 8.64 1.66
CA TYR A 32 -0.80 7.58 0.68
C TYR A 32 -2.18 7.00 0.38
N VAL A 33 -2.48 6.88 -0.90
CA VAL A 33 -3.65 6.17 -1.41
C VAL A 33 -3.10 5.00 -2.22
N LEU A 34 -3.44 3.78 -1.79
CA LEU A 34 -3.13 2.56 -2.53
C LEU A 34 -4.42 2.05 -3.14
N SER A 35 -4.36 1.71 -4.43
CA SER A 35 -5.37 0.89 -5.08
C SER A 35 -5.32 -0.55 -4.55
N ILE A 36 -6.36 -1.33 -4.87
CA ILE A 36 -6.34 -2.77 -4.63
C ILE A 36 -5.21 -3.43 -5.45
N ALA A 37 -4.97 -2.95 -6.67
CA ALA A 37 -3.88 -3.44 -7.52
C ALA A 37 -2.50 -3.26 -6.84
N ASP A 38 -2.23 -2.10 -6.24
CA ASP A 38 -0.97 -1.86 -5.53
C ASP A 38 -0.78 -2.85 -4.37
N VAL A 39 -1.85 -3.14 -3.62
CA VAL A 39 -1.81 -4.13 -2.53
C VAL A 39 -1.54 -5.53 -3.08
N GLN A 40 -2.16 -5.90 -4.19
CA GLN A 40 -1.96 -7.20 -4.82
C GLN A 40 -0.51 -7.34 -5.33
N ASP A 41 0.04 -6.31 -5.96
CA ASP A 41 1.42 -6.29 -6.45
C ASP A 41 2.43 -6.42 -5.30
N ILE A 42 2.17 -5.80 -4.14
CA ILE A 42 2.99 -5.96 -2.93
C ILE A 42 3.00 -7.42 -2.46
N VAL A 43 1.83 -8.07 -2.43
CA VAL A 43 1.68 -9.47 -2.03
C VAL A 43 2.39 -10.39 -3.02
N ASP A 44 2.16 -10.18 -4.31
CA ASP A 44 2.74 -10.98 -5.39
C ASP A 44 4.27 -10.87 -5.39
N ASN A 45 4.81 -9.66 -5.17
CA ASN A 45 6.26 -9.45 -5.03
C ASN A 45 6.87 -10.24 -3.88
N ALA A 46 6.21 -10.30 -2.72
CA ALA A 46 6.71 -11.05 -1.56
C ALA A 46 6.66 -12.57 -1.81
N GLN A 47 5.56 -13.06 -2.38
CA GLN A 47 5.36 -14.48 -2.69
C GLN A 47 6.27 -15.00 -3.82
N GLN A 48 6.75 -14.12 -4.71
CA GLN A 48 7.76 -14.49 -5.71
C GLN A 48 9.16 -14.73 -5.10
N GLN A 49 9.44 -14.18 -3.92
CA GLN A 49 10.75 -14.26 -3.27
C GLN A 49 10.81 -15.31 -2.17
N LEU A 50 9.66 -15.61 -1.53
CA LEU A 50 9.56 -16.50 -0.38
C LEU A 50 8.69 -17.72 -0.69
N LEU A 51 9.18 -18.91 -0.40
CA LEU A 51 8.46 -20.17 -0.66
C LEU A 51 7.14 -20.26 0.13
N GLU A 52 7.16 -19.81 1.38
CA GLU A 52 5.99 -19.59 2.22
C GLU A 52 6.10 -18.18 2.80
N CYS A 53 5.10 -17.35 2.56
CA CYS A 53 5.09 -15.95 3.02
C CYS A 53 4.18 -15.82 4.24
N SER A 54 4.75 -15.46 5.38
CA SER A 54 4.03 -15.20 6.61
C SER A 54 3.33 -13.84 6.60
N GLU A 55 2.33 -13.67 7.47
CA GLU A 55 1.64 -12.38 7.66
C GLU A 55 2.61 -11.26 8.06
N LEU A 56 3.66 -11.58 8.83
CA LEU A 56 4.66 -10.61 9.25
C LEU A 56 5.50 -10.12 8.06
N GLU A 57 5.87 -11.01 7.13
CA GLU A 57 6.61 -10.66 5.91
C GLU A 57 5.74 -9.84 4.95
N LEU A 58 4.45 -10.18 4.81
CA LEU A 58 3.50 -9.37 4.05
C LEU A 58 3.36 -7.96 4.63
N PHE A 59 3.29 -7.84 5.97
CA PHE A 59 3.25 -6.54 6.62
C PHE A 59 4.55 -5.75 6.43
N GLN A 60 5.71 -6.43 6.45
CA GLN A 60 7.00 -5.79 6.17
C GLN A 60 7.07 -5.27 4.73
N ALA A 61 6.61 -6.05 3.75
CA ALA A 61 6.54 -5.65 2.35
C ALA A 61 5.63 -4.42 2.16
N PHE A 62 4.43 -4.45 2.74
CA PHE A 62 3.50 -3.32 2.74
C PHE A 62 4.12 -2.06 3.36
N HIS A 63 4.73 -2.18 4.55
CA HIS A 63 5.34 -1.05 5.23
C HIS A 63 6.56 -0.50 4.48
N TYR A 64 7.33 -1.36 3.82
CA TYR A 64 8.45 -0.95 2.97
C TYR A 64 7.94 -0.17 1.75
N TYR A 65 6.88 -0.63 1.09
CA TYR A 65 6.29 0.05 -0.06
C TYR A 65 5.81 1.47 0.29
N ILE A 66 5.02 1.63 1.36
CA ILE A 66 4.58 2.94 1.85
C ILE A 66 5.76 3.88 2.13
N LYS A 67 6.88 3.37 2.64
CA LYS A 67 8.03 4.20 3.01
C LYS A 67 8.93 4.58 1.85
N ASN A 68 9.03 3.72 0.84
CA ASN A 68 10.07 3.82 -0.20
C ASN A 68 9.51 3.97 -1.61
N ASP A 69 8.19 3.85 -1.79
CA ASP A 69 7.54 3.81 -3.10
C ASP A 69 8.16 2.73 -4.02
N ALA A 70 8.47 1.58 -3.42
CA ALA A 70 9.23 0.51 -4.06
C ALA A 70 8.91 -0.85 -3.42
N PHE A 71 9.03 -1.91 -4.21
CA PHE A 71 8.92 -3.27 -3.71
C PHE A 71 10.14 -3.67 -2.87
N ILE A 72 9.89 -4.44 -1.80
CA ILE A 72 10.96 -4.92 -0.91
C ILE A 72 11.76 -6.05 -1.59
N SER A 73 13.05 -6.11 -1.29
CA SER A 73 13.88 -7.27 -1.59
C SER A 73 14.19 -8.00 -0.28
N PHE A 74 13.89 -9.29 -0.20
CA PHE A 74 14.20 -10.15 0.97
C PHE A 74 15.60 -10.77 0.90
N THR A 75 16.35 -10.54 -0.18
CA THR A 75 17.72 -11.05 -0.38
C THR A 75 18.79 -10.26 0.35
#